data_AF-A0AAW0VNN8-F1
#
_entry.id   AF-A0AAW0VNN8-F1
#
_cell.length_a   1.000
_cell.length_b   1.000
_cell.length_c   1.000
_cell.angle_alpha   90.00
_cell.angle_beta   90.00
_cell.angle_gamma   90.00
#
_symmetry.space_group_name_H-M   'P 1'
#
loop_
_entity.id
_entity.type
_entity.pdbx_description
1 polymer ?
#
loop_
_entity_poly.entity_id
_entity_poly.type
_entity_poly.pdbx_seq_one_letter_code
_entity_poly.pdbx_strand_id
1 'polypeptide(L)'
;ALWSMRNLLQTLQSRHISAPSVTESSYTRKHPILVLQDSCLQLLRALTISTGLTAHDMSPASVRTVAALLYSIVQAGTTQSEDRDHLLEEQHRSWCTLGLVRSISCSPLLCRNLATPAWVNLLLNLAQTFLGPFSLYRRILALRLLTSVLPHRIDDLEERQILLDRIFLLLGNTILTCANDPAISATSKKSHGTCVAVTSTHSSTVAEAVVSLVRTLHTLPVWNSVINDAIIERLGLVAQLLSDLSQF
;
A
#
# COMPACT_ATOMS: atom_id res chain seq x y z
N ALA A 1 16.52 -17.78 -15.24
CA ALA A 1 16.70 -16.32 -15.39
C ALA A 1 16.85 -15.59 -14.04
N LEU A 2 15.86 -15.65 -13.15
CA LEU A 2 15.89 -14.95 -11.83
C LEU A 2 17.04 -15.38 -10.90
N TRP A 3 17.45 -16.65 -10.96
CA TRP A 3 18.56 -17.18 -10.15
C TRP A 3 19.93 -16.62 -10.55
N SER A 4 20.13 -16.36 -11.84
CA SER A 4 21.37 -15.76 -12.36
C SER A 4 21.51 -14.29 -11.98
N MET A 5 20.40 -13.54 -12.00
CA MET A 5 20.39 -12.12 -11.63
C MET A 5 20.60 -11.91 -10.12
N ARG A 6 20.07 -12.83 -9.28
CA ARG A 6 20.28 -12.83 -7.83
C ARG A 6 21.75 -13.07 -7.45
N ASN A 7 22.41 -14.03 -8.10
CA ASN A 7 23.84 -14.30 -7.88
C ASN A 7 24.74 -13.15 -8.34
N LEU A 8 24.37 -12.45 -9.42
CA LEU A 8 25.10 -11.29 -9.93
C LEU A 8 25.00 -10.10 -8.97
N LEU A 9 23.84 -9.90 -8.34
CA LEU A 9 23.65 -8.86 -7.32
C LEU A 9 24.38 -9.19 -6.02
N GLN A 10 24.36 -10.45 -5.57
CA GLN A 10 25.09 -10.89 -4.36
C GLN A 10 26.62 -10.77 -4.51
N THR A 11 27.17 -11.10 -5.69
CA THR A 11 28.61 -10.99 -5.97
C THR A 11 29.11 -9.55 -6.10
N LEU A 12 28.25 -8.62 -6.49
CA LEU A 12 28.58 -7.19 -6.52
C LEU A 12 28.56 -6.56 -5.12
N GLN A 13 27.70 -7.07 -4.23
CA GLN A 13 27.52 -6.53 -2.89
C GLN A 13 28.63 -6.99 -1.92
N SER A 14 29.16 -8.21 -2.07
CA SER A 14 30.30 -8.69 -1.28
C SER A 14 31.57 -7.86 -1.47
N ARG A 15 31.73 -7.19 -2.62
CA ARG A 15 32.87 -6.28 -2.89
C ARG A 15 32.72 -4.88 -2.25
N HIS A 16 31.51 -4.47 -1.85
CA HIS A 16 31.29 -3.16 -1.24
C HIS A 16 31.62 -3.13 0.27
N ILE A 17 31.69 -4.29 0.93
CA ILE A 17 31.96 -4.40 2.39
C ILE A 17 33.44 -4.13 2.73
N SER A 18 34.33 -4.05 1.72
CA SER A 18 35.79 -3.96 1.93
C SER A 18 36.42 -2.57 1.79
N ALA A 19 35.66 -1.49 1.58
CA ALA A 19 36.24 -0.16 1.36
C ALA A 19 35.89 0.83 2.48
N PRO A 20 36.88 1.47 3.15
CA PRO A 20 36.61 2.43 4.22
C PRO A 20 36.19 3.80 3.66
N SER A 21 35.47 4.53 4.51
CA SER A 21 34.83 5.82 4.29
C SER A 21 35.80 6.95 3.90
N VAL A 22 35.54 7.62 2.76
CA VAL A 22 35.98 9.00 2.51
C VAL A 22 34.90 9.75 1.75
N THR A 23 34.56 10.92 2.30
CA THR A 23 33.70 11.98 1.77
C THR A 23 34.25 12.55 0.45
N GLU A 24 33.50 12.47 -0.66
CA GLU A 24 33.66 13.39 -1.79
C GLU A 24 32.48 13.33 -2.77
N SER A 25 31.61 14.32 -2.61
CA SER A 25 30.52 14.71 -3.50
C SER A 25 31.09 15.33 -4.79
N SER A 26 31.40 14.50 -5.80
CA SER A 26 31.42 14.87 -7.24
C SER A 26 32.10 13.84 -8.16
N TYR A 27 32.73 12.79 -7.62
CA TYR A 27 33.41 11.75 -8.42
C TYR A 27 32.63 10.43 -8.60
N THR A 28 31.46 10.28 -7.97
CA THR A 28 30.70 9.01 -7.96
C THR A 28 30.05 8.61 -9.29
N ARG A 29 30.02 9.49 -10.29
CA ARG A 29 29.40 9.27 -11.62
C ARG A 29 30.31 8.61 -12.66
N LYS A 30 31.39 7.92 -12.26
CA LYS A 30 32.37 7.30 -13.19
C LYS A 30 32.57 5.80 -13.02
N HIS A 31 31.96 5.16 -12.03
CA HIS A 31 32.15 3.72 -11.84
C HIS A 31 31.19 2.94 -12.75
N PRO A 32 31.68 2.14 -13.73
CA PRO A 32 30.85 1.50 -14.75
C PRO A 32 29.79 0.56 -14.16
N ILE A 33 30.06 -0.03 -12.98
CA ILE A 33 29.10 -0.88 -12.27
C ILE A 33 27.91 -0.07 -11.74
N LEU A 34 28.12 1.16 -11.26
CA LEU A 34 27.03 2.01 -10.78
C LEU A 34 26.16 2.49 -11.94
N VAL A 35 26.78 2.79 -13.09
CA VAL A 35 26.06 3.15 -14.33
C VAL A 35 25.23 1.97 -14.83
N LEU A 36 25.79 0.75 -14.83
CA LEU A 36 25.05 -0.45 -15.19
C LEU A 36 23.89 -0.72 -14.22
N GLN A 37 24.11 -0.55 -12.93
CA GLN A 37 23.07 -0.70 -11.91
C GLN A 37 21.92 0.30 -12.14
N ASP A 38 22.23 1.58 -12.33
CA ASP A 38 21.20 2.59 -12.61
C ASP A 38 20.45 2.29 -13.91
N SER A 39 21.16 1.90 -14.98
CA SER A 39 20.56 1.50 -16.26
C SER A 39 19.59 0.32 -16.09
N CYS A 40 19.96 -0.70 -15.30
CA CYS A 40 19.09 -1.82 -14.97
C CYS A 40 17.85 -1.36 -14.18
N LEU A 41 18.00 -0.45 -13.22
CA LEU A 41 16.87 0.10 -12.46
C LEU A 41 15.91 0.89 -13.36
N GLN A 42 16.43 1.71 -14.28
CA GLN A 42 15.60 2.44 -15.24
C GLN A 42 14.88 1.49 -16.20
N LEU A 43 15.57 0.44 -16.66
CA LEU A 43 14.94 -0.59 -17.48
C LEU A 43 13.80 -1.29 -16.74
N LEU A 44 14.00 -1.66 -15.47
CA LEU A 44 12.94 -2.25 -14.64
C LEU A 44 11.75 -1.31 -14.48
N ARG A 45 11.97 -0.02 -14.22
CA ARG A 45 10.88 0.99 -14.18
C ARG A 45 10.16 1.12 -15.52
N ALA A 46 10.90 1.18 -16.63
CA ALA A 46 10.31 1.26 -17.96
C ALA A 46 9.47 0.01 -18.28
N LEU A 47 9.94 -1.18 -17.91
CA LEU A 47 9.21 -2.44 -18.06
C LEU A 47 7.94 -2.48 -17.21
N THR A 48 7.97 -2.00 -15.98
CA THR A 48 6.76 -1.99 -15.14
C THR A 48 5.75 -0.93 -15.57
N ILE A 49 6.21 0.24 -16.01
CA ILE A 49 5.34 1.28 -16.57
C ILE A 49 4.70 0.80 -17.88
N SER A 50 5.49 0.24 -18.80
CA SER A 50 4.95 -0.35 -20.03
C SER A 50 3.97 -1.47 -19.73
N THR A 51 4.25 -2.34 -18.76
CA THR A 51 3.28 -3.36 -18.32
C THR A 51 1.96 -2.73 -17.86
N GLY A 52 1.98 -1.62 -17.12
CA GLY A 52 0.76 -0.91 -16.73
C GLY A 52 -0.05 -0.35 -17.89
N LEU A 53 0.63 0.15 -18.92
CA LEU A 53 0.03 0.79 -20.11
C LEU A 53 -0.46 -0.23 -21.14
N THR A 54 0.36 -1.23 -21.45
CA THR A 54 0.13 -2.19 -22.54
C THR A 54 -0.23 -3.59 -22.03
N ALA A 55 -0.66 -3.74 -20.77
CA ALA A 55 -1.03 -5.04 -20.20
C ALA A 55 -2.07 -5.79 -21.04
N HIS A 56 -2.94 -5.08 -21.78
CA HIS A 56 -3.94 -5.65 -22.68
C HIS A 56 -3.31 -6.47 -23.82
N ASP A 57 -2.18 -6.02 -24.37
CA ASP A 57 -1.47 -6.66 -25.48
C ASP A 57 -0.50 -7.74 -25.02
N MET A 58 -0.25 -7.80 -23.71
CA MET A 58 0.70 -8.74 -23.12
C MET A 58 0.05 -10.06 -22.77
N SER A 59 0.87 -11.12 -22.74
CA SER A 59 0.38 -12.41 -22.24
C SER A 59 -0.05 -12.30 -20.77
N PRO A 60 -1.17 -12.93 -20.38
CA PRO A 60 -1.65 -12.87 -19.00
C PRO A 60 -0.65 -13.50 -18.01
N ALA A 61 0.17 -14.45 -18.46
CA ALA A 61 1.25 -15.02 -17.66
C ALA A 61 2.32 -13.98 -17.33
N SER A 62 2.73 -13.15 -18.30
CA SER A 62 3.72 -12.10 -18.10
C SER A 62 3.23 -11.04 -17.10
N VAL A 63 1.99 -10.58 -17.25
CA VAL A 63 1.37 -9.61 -16.33
C VAL A 63 1.32 -10.16 -14.90
N ARG A 64 0.99 -11.44 -14.74
CA ARG A 64 1.00 -12.13 -13.45
C ARG A 64 2.40 -12.20 -12.84
N THR A 65 3.42 -12.52 -13.64
CA THR A 65 4.82 -12.55 -13.16
C THR A 65 5.27 -11.17 -12.68
N VAL A 66 4.93 -10.11 -13.41
CA VAL A 66 5.24 -8.73 -12.98
C VAL A 66 4.50 -8.41 -11.68
N ALA A 67 3.20 -8.68 -11.58
CA ALA A 67 2.43 -8.44 -10.35
C ALA A 67 2.97 -9.23 -9.14
N ALA A 68 3.43 -10.47 -9.34
CA ALA A 68 4.05 -11.29 -8.29
C ALA A 68 5.42 -10.74 -7.87
N LEU A 69 6.25 -10.28 -8.81
CA LEU A 69 7.53 -9.63 -8.51
C LEU A 69 7.31 -8.36 -7.67
N LEU A 70 6.38 -7.50 -8.10
CA LEU A 70 6.01 -6.29 -7.38
C LEU A 70 5.54 -6.62 -5.96
N TYR A 71 4.76 -7.70 -5.80
CA TYR A 71 4.29 -8.15 -4.49
C TYR A 71 5.46 -8.50 -3.57
N SER A 72 6.38 -9.36 -4.02
CA SER A 72 7.52 -9.79 -3.21
C SER A 72 8.40 -8.62 -2.78
N ILE A 73 8.64 -7.66 -3.67
CA ILE A 73 9.44 -6.47 -3.36
C ILE A 73 8.71 -5.56 -2.35
N VAL A 74 7.43 -5.26 -2.60
CA VAL A 74 6.65 -4.39 -1.70
C VAL A 74 6.45 -5.04 -0.34
N GLN A 75 6.16 -6.34 -0.29
CA GLN A 75 6.03 -7.09 0.95
C GLN A 75 7.32 -6.97 1.77
N ALA A 76 8.47 -7.34 1.21
CA ALA A 76 9.76 -7.27 1.89
C ALA A 76 10.09 -5.85 2.40
N GLY A 77 9.85 -4.82 1.59
CA GLY A 77 10.15 -3.44 1.96
C GLY A 77 9.16 -2.78 2.95
N THR A 78 8.00 -3.40 3.18
CA THR A 78 6.94 -2.81 4.04
C THR A 78 6.65 -3.60 5.30
N THR A 79 6.95 -4.90 5.34
CA THR A 79 6.80 -5.75 6.54
C THR A 79 8.12 -5.87 7.29
N GLN A 80 8.09 -5.80 8.62
CA GLN A 80 9.26 -6.09 9.44
C GLN A 80 9.27 -7.60 9.73
N SER A 81 10.02 -8.37 8.94
CA SER A 81 10.31 -9.78 9.21
C SER A 81 11.70 -9.93 9.83
N GLU A 82 11.93 -10.96 10.64
CA GLU A 82 13.26 -11.25 11.21
C GLU A 82 14.23 -11.75 10.13
N ASP A 83 13.74 -12.50 9.14
CA ASP A 83 14.49 -12.91 7.94
C ASP A 83 14.37 -11.84 6.85
N ARG A 84 15.16 -10.77 6.99
CA ARG A 84 15.15 -9.63 6.06
C ARG A 84 15.92 -9.95 4.79
N ASP A 85 15.23 -10.05 3.66
CA ASP A 85 15.88 -10.03 2.35
C ASP A 85 16.26 -8.57 2.00
N HIS A 86 17.43 -8.16 2.48
CA HIS A 86 17.97 -6.79 2.30
C HIS A 86 17.99 -6.35 0.83
N LEU A 87 18.09 -7.28 -0.12
CA LEU A 87 18.06 -6.95 -1.54
C LEU A 87 16.66 -6.46 -1.96
N LEU A 88 15.60 -7.14 -1.53
CA LEU A 88 14.23 -6.76 -1.85
C LEU A 88 13.84 -5.45 -1.14
N GLU A 89 14.32 -5.23 0.09
CA GLU A 89 14.13 -3.96 0.80
C GLU A 89 14.76 -2.79 0.03
N GLU A 90 15.99 -2.96 -0.46
CA GLU A 90 16.66 -1.93 -1.25
C GLU A 90 15.97 -1.72 -2.61
N GLN A 91 15.43 -2.79 -3.23
CA GLN A 91 14.62 -2.67 -4.45
C GLN A 91 13.33 -1.88 -4.21
N HIS A 92 12.67 -2.08 -3.05
CA HIS A 92 11.49 -1.30 -2.68
C HIS A 92 11.82 0.18 -2.50
N ARG A 93 12.95 0.48 -1.84
CA ARG A 93 13.40 1.86 -1.61
C ARG A 93 13.85 2.56 -2.89
N SER A 94 14.50 1.84 -3.79
CA SER A 94 15.10 2.40 -5.00
C SER A 94 14.08 2.64 -6.11
N TRP A 95 13.24 1.66 -6.45
CA TRP A 95 12.38 1.79 -7.63
C TRP A 95 10.96 1.26 -7.46
N CYS A 96 10.76 0.14 -6.77
CA CYS A 96 9.47 -0.53 -6.67
C CYS A 96 8.67 -0.03 -5.46
N THR A 97 8.35 1.26 -5.46
CA THR A 97 7.58 1.89 -4.38
C THR A 97 6.08 1.61 -4.54
N LEU A 98 5.32 1.68 -3.44
CA LEU A 98 3.85 1.64 -3.49
C LEU A 98 3.26 2.72 -4.41
N GLY A 99 3.92 3.88 -4.50
CA GLY A 99 3.53 4.97 -5.40
C GLY A 99 3.65 4.56 -6.87
N LEU A 100 4.73 3.88 -7.26
CA LEU A 100 4.89 3.33 -8.60
C LEU A 100 3.83 2.27 -8.90
N VAL A 101 3.61 1.33 -7.98
CA VAL A 101 2.57 0.30 -8.16
C VAL A 101 1.18 0.93 -8.36
N ARG A 102 0.90 2.01 -7.63
CA ARG A 102 -0.33 2.79 -7.81
C ARG A 102 -0.37 3.56 -9.12
N SER A 103 0.74 4.07 -9.64
CA SER A 103 0.73 4.83 -10.90
C SER A 103 0.55 3.93 -12.11
N ILE A 104 0.95 2.66 -12.02
CA ILE A 104 0.78 1.68 -13.12
C ILE A 104 -0.53 0.89 -13.05
N SER A 105 -1.32 1.01 -11.97
CA SER A 105 -2.61 0.32 -11.80
C SER A 105 -3.74 0.94 -12.64
N CYS A 106 -3.50 1.04 -13.95
CA CYS A 106 -4.42 1.62 -14.94
C CYS A 106 -5.15 0.55 -15.78
N SER A 107 -4.51 -0.60 -16.01
CA SER A 107 -5.10 -1.69 -16.81
C SER A 107 -5.94 -2.65 -15.95
N PRO A 108 -7.16 -3.00 -16.37
CA PRO A 108 -8.00 -4.00 -15.68
C PRO A 108 -7.31 -5.34 -15.46
N LEU A 109 -6.51 -5.80 -16.42
CA LEU A 109 -5.80 -7.09 -16.32
C LEU A 109 -4.73 -7.04 -15.24
N LEU A 110 -3.97 -5.95 -15.16
CA LEU A 110 -2.97 -5.77 -14.10
C LEU A 110 -3.66 -5.61 -12.74
N CYS A 111 -4.72 -4.78 -12.65
CA CYS A 111 -5.49 -4.58 -11.43
C CYS A 111 -6.04 -5.89 -10.85
N ARG A 112 -6.53 -6.81 -11.68
CA ARG A 112 -6.94 -8.17 -11.26
C ARG A 112 -5.80 -8.94 -10.59
N ASN A 113 -4.60 -8.88 -11.16
CA ASN A 113 -3.42 -9.56 -10.60
C ASN A 113 -2.87 -8.86 -9.34
N LEU A 114 -3.14 -7.56 -9.18
CA LEU A 114 -2.84 -6.78 -7.97
C LEU A 114 -3.96 -6.86 -6.91
N ALA A 115 -5.08 -7.50 -7.22
CA ALA A 115 -6.23 -7.65 -6.33
C ALA A 115 -6.31 -9.08 -5.73
N THR A 116 -5.23 -9.86 -5.76
CA THR A 116 -5.22 -11.19 -5.12
C THR A 116 -5.37 -11.06 -3.60
N PRO A 117 -5.84 -12.12 -2.89
CA PRO A 117 -5.98 -12.09 -1.44
C PRO A 117 -4.70 -11.68 -0.71
N ALA A 118 -3.53 -12.10 -1.20
CA ALA A 118 -2.23 -11.73 -0.65
C ALA A 118 -1.97 -10.21 -0.73
N TRP A 119 -2.20 -9.60 -1.90
CA TRP A 119 -2.09 -8.15 -2.07
C TRP A 119 -3.07 -7.39 -1.19
N VAL A 120 -4.34 -7.81 -1.18
CA VAL A 120 -5.38 -7.13 -0.40
C VAL A 120 -5.08 -7.21 1.10
N ASN A 121 -4.63 -8.38 1.59
CA ASN A 121 -4.20 -8.55 2.97
C ASN A 121 -3.02 -7.64 3.33
N LEU A 122 -1.99 -7.61 2.48
CA LEU A 122 -0.85 -6.73 2.67
C LEU A 122 -1.30 -5.27 2.77
N LEU A 123 -2.10 -4.78 1.82
CA LEU A 123 -2.53 -3.38 1.77
C LEU A 123 -3.43 -2.99 2.94
N LEU A 124 -4.33 -3.87 3.38
CA LEU A 124 -5.15 -3.63 4.57
C LEU A 124 -4.31 -3.57 5.84
N ASN A 125 -3.33 -4.46 6.00
CA ASN A 125 -2.42 -4.44 7.14
C ASN A 125 -1.57 -3.17 7.16
N LEU A 126 -1.09 -2.72 5.98
CA LEU A 126 -0.39 -1.45 5.86
C LEU A 126 -1.29 -0.25 6.20
N ALA A 127 -2.57 -0.29 5.82
CA ALA A 127 -3.54 0.76 6.18
C ALA A 127 -3.85 0.81 7.69
N GLN A 128 -3.68 -0.30 8.40
CA GLN A 128 -3.85 -0.39 9.86
C GLN A 128 -2.60 0.02 10.65
N THR A 129 -1.43 0.14 10.02
CA THR A 129 -0.17 0.37 10.76
C THR A 129 0.04 1.85 11.11
N PHE A 130 0.00 2.20 12.41
CA PHE A 130 0.15 3.58 12.90
C PHE A 130 1.61 4.02 13.15
N LEU A 131 2.54 3.06 13.28
CA LEU A 131 3.91 3.31 13.72
C LEU A 131 4.87 3.61 12.55
N GLY A 132 5.76 4.58 12.77
CA GLY A 132 6.87 4.92 11.87
C GLY A 132 6.75 6.28 11.18
N PRO A 133 7.87 6.87 10.71
CA PRO A 133 7.94 8.25 10.20
C PRO A 133 7.16 8.47 8.89
N PHE A 134 6.88 7.39 8.14
CA PHE A 134 6.14 7.44 6.87
C PHE A 134 4.81 6.68 6.94
N SER A 135 4.30 6.42 8.15
CA SER A 135 3.12 5.58 8.36
C SER A 135 1.88 6.16 7.69
N LEU A 136 1.59 7.47 7.84
CA LEU A 136 0.45 8.11 7.17
C LEU A 136 0.52 7.96 5.65
N TYR A 137 1.63 8.39 5.04
CA TYR A 137 1.79 8.35 3.58
C TYR A 137 1.60 6.93 3.04
N ARG A 138 2.19 5.93 3.73
CA ARG A 138 2.06 4.52 3.37
C ARG A 138 0.61 4.04 3.48
N ARG A 139 -0.11 4.38 4.56
CA ARG A 139 -1.53 4.04 4.75
C ARG A 139 -2.39 4.63 3.64
N ILE A 140 -2.21 5.91 3.32
CA ILE A 140 -2.96 6.59 2.26
C ILE A 140 -2.68 5.98 0.90
N LEU A 141 -1.42 5.69 0.57
CA LEU A 141 -1.08 5.01 -0.67
C LEU A 141 -1.68 3.60 -0.76
N ALA A 142 -1.66 2.83 0.33
CA ALA A 142 -2.26 1.50 0.36
C ALA A 142 -3.77 1.57 0.10
N LEU A 143 -4.47 2.51 0.73
CA LEU A 143 -5.90 2.75 0.49
C LEU A 143 -6.20 3.23 -0.93
N ARG A 144 -5.38 4.14 -1.48
CA ARG A 144 -5.51 4.59 -2.87
C ARG A 144 -5.25 3.47 -3.87
N LEU A 145 -4.35 2.53 -3.56
CA LEU A 145 -4.11 1.35 -4.37
C LEU A 145 -5.29 0.39 -4.30
N LEU A 146 -5.79 0.07 -3.10
CA LEU A 146 -7.03 -0.70 -2.90
C LEU A 146 -8.19 -0.11 -3.72
N THR A 147 -8.34 1.22 -3.71
CA THR A 147 -9.39 1.94 -4.46
C THR A 147 -9.27 1.71 -5.97
N SER A 148 -8.05 1.57 -6.51
CA SER A 148 -7.85 1.30 -7.94
C SER A 148 -8.02 -0.18 -8.33
N VAL A 149 -7.64 -1.10 -7.44
CA VAL A 149 -7.57 -2.53 -7.79
C VAL A 149 -8.85 -3.30 -7.47
N LEU A 150 -9.50 -3.02 -6.35
CA LEU A 150 -10.70 -3.74 -5.90
C LEU A 150 -11.90 -3.65 -6.86
N PRO A 151 -12.13 -2.55 -7.61
CA PRO A 151 -13.18 -2.51 -8.64
C PRO A 151 -13.07 -3.61 -9.70
N HIS A 152 -11.86 -4.10 -9.94
CA HIS A 152 -11.57 -5.09 -10.98
C HIS A 152 -11.54 -6.53 -10.43
N ARG A 153 -11.63 -6.68 -9.10
CA ARG A 153 -11.59 -7.97 -8.41
C ARG A 153 -12.90 -8.72 -8.65
N ILE A 154 -12.78 -10.01 -8.90
CA ILE A 154 -13.92 -10.91 -9.12
C ILE A 154 -13.94 -11.88 -7.96
N ASP A 155 -14.78 -11.57 -6.98
CA ASP A 155 -14.94 -12.35 -5.75
C ASP A 155 -16.37 -12.87 -5.66
N ASP A 156 -16.55 -13.99 -4.96
CA ASP A 156 -17.87 -14.45 -4.54
C ASP A 156 -18.49 -13.49 -3.51
N LEU A 157 -19.74 -13.75 -3.12
CA LEU A 157 -20.47 -12.88 -2.20
C LEU A 157 -19.83 -12.87 -0.80
N GLU A 158 -19.40 -14.04 -0.32
CA GLU A 158 -18.82 -14.24 1.01
C GLU A 158 -17.49 -13.51 1.15
N GLU A 159 -16.56 -13.64 0.19
CA GLU A 159 -15.29 -12.92 0.23
C GLU A 159 -15.49 -11.39 0.19
N ARG A 160 -16.50 -10.91 -0.55
CA ARG A 160 -16.85 -9.49 -0.58
C ARG A 160 -17.35 -9.00 0.78
N GLN A 161 -18.20 -9.77 1.45
CA GLN A 161 -18.69 -9.46 2.79
C GLN A 161 -17.54 -9.41 3.80
N ILE A 162 -16.67 -10.44 3.83
CA ILE A 162 -15.50 -10.49 4.71
C ILE A 162 -14.57 -9.30 4.46
N LEU A 163 -14.34 -8.95 3.19
CA LEU A 163 -13.51 -7.79 2.86
C LEU A 163 -14.14 -6.49 3.35
N LEU A 164 -15.45 -6.34 3.15
CA LEU A 164 -16.20 -5.16 3.56
C LEU A 164 -16.19 -4.98 5.08
N ASP A 165 -16.35 -6.06 5.84
CA ASP A 165 -16.23 -6.03 7.31
C ASP A 165 -14.86 -5.55 7.77
N ARG A 166 -13.79 -6.01 7.13
CA ARG A 166 -12.43 -5.55 7.44
C ARG A 166 -12.22 -4.07 7.11
N ILE A 167 -12.79 -3.58 6.00
CA ILE A 167 -12.74 -2.15 5.63
C ILE A 167 -13.50 -1.31 6.66
N PHE A 168 -14.67 -1.77 7.10
CA PHE A 168 -15.46 -1.06 8.09
C PHE A 168 -14.86 -1.10 9.49
N LEU A 169 -14.25 -2.23 9.87
CA LEU A 169 -13.46 -2.32 11.10
C LEU A 169 -12.28 -1.35 11.09
N LEU A 170 -11.57 -1.25 9.96
CA LEU A 170 -10.50 -0.26 9.78
C LEU A 170 -11.03 1.17 9.95
N LEU A 171 -12.20 1.49 9.37
CA LEU A 171 -12.83 2.81 9.52
C LEU A 171 -13.19 3.09 10.98
N GLY A 172 -13.88 2.15 11.63
CA GLY A 172 -14.29 2.25 13.03
C GLY A 172 -13.09 2.46 13.95
N ASN A 173 -12.05 1.65 13.81
CA ASN A 173 -10.80 1.80 14.56
C ASN A 173 -10.16 3.17 14.32
N THR A 174 -10.13 3.65 13.06
CA THR A 174 -9.55 4.95 12.73
C THR A 174 -10.32 6.10 13.39
N ILE A 175 -11.65 6.04 13.41
CA ILE A 175 -12.51 7.06 14.04
C ILE A 175 -12.38 7.02 15.57
N LEU A 176 -12.42 5.83 16.18
CA LEU A 176 -12.36 5.67 17.64
C LEU A 176 -10.99 6.00 18.22
N THR A 177 -9.91 5.80 17.46
CA THR A 177 -8.54 6.12 17.88
C THR A 177 -8.12 7.57 17.57
N CYS A 178 -9.03 8.42 17.07
CA CYS A 178 -8.77 9.84 16.78
C CYS A 178 -8.15 10.61 17.97
N ALA A 179 -8.52 10.28 19.21
CA ALA A 179 -7.97 10.95 20.40
C ALA A 179 -6.47 10.71 20.59
N ASN A 180 -5.94 9.62 20.03
CA ASN A 180 -4.52 9.23 20.10
C ASN A 180 -3.73 9.65 18.85
N ASP A 181 -4.27 10.57 18.05
CA ASP A 181 -3.64 10.99 16.80
C ASP A 181 -2.25 11.59 17.06
N PRO A 182 -1.19 11.09 16.39
CA PRO A 182 0.16 11.64 16.48
C PRO A 182 0.23 13.17 16.23
N ALA A 183 -0.63 13.71 15.36
CA ALA A 183 -0.70 15.15 15.08
C ALA A 183 -1.20 15.96 16.28
N ILE A 184 -2.05 15.38 17.12
CA ILE A 184 -2.59 15.99 18.34
C ILE A 184 -1.62 15.77 19.53
N SER A 185 -0.97 14.61 19.59
CA SER A 185 -0.02 14.28 20.66
C SER A 185 1.30 15.07 20.55
N ALA A 186 1.78 15.33 19.32
CA ALA A 186 3.01 16.08 19.07
C ALA A 186 2.94 17.55 19.54
N THR A 187 1.74 18.15 19.64
CA THR A 187 1.58 19.52 20.13
C THR A 187 1.64 19.65 21.66
N SER A 188 1.70 18.53 22.41
CA SER A 188 1.67 18.54 23.88
C SER A 188 3.04 18.69 24.55
N LYS A 189 4.16 18.57 23.82
CA LYS A 189 5.52 18.67 24.39
C LYS A 189 6.35 19.74 23.69
N LYS A 190 6.25 20.95 24.25
CA LYS A 190 7.09 22.16 24.05
C LYS A 190 6.90 22.96 22.75
N SER A 191 6.73 24.26 22.96
CA SER A 191 6.99 25.39 22.05
C SER A 191 5.80 25.97 21.27
N HIS A 192 5.48 27.21 21.65
CA HIS A 192 4.93 28.30 20.85
C HIS A 192 4.48 28.00 19.41
N GLY A 193 3.19 28.26 19.16
CA GLY A 193 2.82 29.08 18.01
C GLY A 193 2.40 28.39 16.71
N THR A 194 2.27 27.06 16.65
CA THR A 194 1.65 26.43 15.48
C THR A 194 0.32 25.82 15.87
N CYS A 195 -0.74 26.62 15.77
CA CYS A 195 -2.11 26.15 15.81
C CYS A 195 -2.34 25.34 14.53
N VAL A 196 -1.99 24.04 14.55
CA VAL A 196 -2.40 23.12 13.49
C VAL A 196 -3.92 23.03 13.59
N ALA A 197 -4.61 23.45 12.53
CA ALA A 197 -6.06 23.44 12.50
C ALA A 197 -6.58 22.05 12.88
N VAL A 198 -7.50 22.01 13.84
CA VAL A 198 -8.23 20.81 14.33
C VAL A 198 -8.94 20.05 13.19
N THR A 199 -8.99 20.64 11.99
CA THR A 199 -9.57 20.08 10.76
C THR A 199 -8.66 19.14 9.97
N SER A 200 -7.41 18.89 10.38
CA SER A 200 -6.45 18.07 9.62
C SER A 200 -5.75 17.02 10.49
N THR A 201 -6.51 16.14 11.13
CA THR A 201 -5.94 14.99 11.86
C THR A 201 -5.52 13.90 10.87
N HIS A 202 -4.45 13.16 11.18
CA HIS A 202 -4.04 11.98 10.40
C HIS A 202 -5.19 10.97 10.31
N SER A 203 -5.94 10.79 11.40
CA SER A 203 -7.11 9.92 11.45
C SER A 203 -8.24 10.42 10.54
N SER A 204 -8.51 11.73 10.46
CA SER A 204 -9.50 12.27 9.51
C SER A 204 -9.09 12.01 8.06
N THR A 205 -7.81 12.21 7.72
CA THR A 205 -7.29 11.97 6.37
C THR A 205 -7.39 10.50 5.97
N VAL A 206 -7.08 9.58 6.89
CA VAL A 206 -7.20 8.13 6.65
C VAL A 206 -8.66 7.72 6.56
N ALA A 207 -9.54 8.23 7.45
CA ALA A 207 -10.96 7.96 7.40
C ALA A 207 -11.57 8.42 6.07
N GLU A 208 -11.22 9.61 5.58
CA GLU A 208 -11.66 10.09 4.27
C GLU A 208 -11.20 9.16 3.14
N ALA A 209 -9.95 8.69 3.17
CA ALA A 209 -9.45 7.74 2.18
C ALA A 209 -10.20 6.38 2.23
N VAL A 210 -10.56 5.87 3.42
CA VAL A 210 -11.38 4.67 3.57
C VAL A 210 -12.80 4.90 3.05
N VAL A 211 -13.42 6.03 3.38
CA VAL A 211 -14.76 6.37 2.88
C VAL A 211 -14.74 6.55 1.35
N SER A 212 -13.70 7.16 0.78
CA SER A 212 -13.51 7.26 -0.66
C SER A 212 -13.42 5.88 -1.31
N LEU A 213 -12.73 4.92 -0.69
CA LEU A 213 -12.69 3.53 -1.15
C LEU A 213 -14.11 2.93 -1.14
N VAL A 214 -14.83 3.02 -0.02
CA VAL A 214 -16.20 2.48 0.09
C VAL A 214 -17.13 3.10 -0.94
N ARG A 215 -17.08 4.42 -1.14
CA ARG A 215 -17.87 5.11 -2.18
C ARG A 215 -17.54 4.62 -3.58
N THR A 216 -16.25 4.43 -3.88
CA THR A 216 -15.82 3.92 -5.19
C THR A 216 -16.41 2.53 -5.43
N LEU A 217 -16.33 1.63 -4.44
CA LEU A 217 -16.94 0.31 -4.53
C LEU A 217 -18.46 0.39 -4.64
N HIS A 218 -19.11 1.24 -3.86
CA HIS A 218 -20.58 1.40 -3.85
C HIS A 218 -21.18 1.81 -5.21
N THR A 219 -20.41 2.49 -6.08
CA THR A 219 -20.87 2.80 -7.44
C THR A 219 -20.98 1.57 -8.35
N LEU A 220 -20.36 0.45 -7.99
CA LEU A 220 -20.38 -0.78 -8.77
C LEU A 220 -21.57 -1.65 -8.34
N PRO A 221 -22.37 -2.19 -9.27
CA PRO A 221 -23.61 -2.90 -8.94
C PRO A 221 -23.35 -4.14 -8.06
N VAL A 222 -22.23 -4.83 -8.28
CA VAL A 222 -21.81 -6.04 -7.55
C VAL A 222 -21.48 -5.76 -6.08
N TRP A 223 -21.05 -4.53 -5.77
CA TRP A 223 -20.69 -4.07 -4.43
C TRP A 223 -21.82 -3.27 -3.77
N ASN A 224 -22.66 -2.62 -4.57
CA ASN A 224 -23.75 -1.76 -4.10
C ASN A 224 -24.71 -2.49 -3.17
N SER A 225 -25.20 -3.67 -3.57
CA SER A 225 -26.11 -4.48 -2.75
C SER A 225 -25.46 -4.88 -1.43
N VAL A 226 -24.26 -5.46 -1.49
CA VAL A 226 -23.49 -5.93 -0.31
C VAL A 226 -23.24 -4.79 0.69
N ILE A 227 -22.89 -3.60 0.18
CA ILE A 227 -22.65 -2.42 1.02
C ILE A 227 -23.96 -1.90 1.64
N ASN A 228 -25.04 -1.81 0.86
CA ASN A 228 -26.32 -1.37 1.39
C ASN A 228 -26.86 -2.32 2.46
N ASP A 229 -26.79 -3.63 2.21
CA ASP A 229 -27.24 -4.65 3.15
C ASP A 229 -26.47 -4.55 4.47
N ALA A 230 -25.13 -4.43 4.40
CA ALA A 230 -24.29 -4.26 5.58
C ALA A 230 -24.56 -2.94 6.34
N ILE A 231 -24.87 -1.84 5.63
CA ILE A 231 -25.24 -0.57 6.28
C ILE A 231 -26.59 -0.70 6.98
N ILE A 232 -27.60 -1.28 6.32
CA ILE A 232 -28.94 -1.49 6.87
C ILE A 232 -28.87 -2.37 8.12
N GLU A 233 -28.13 -3.48 8.04
CA GLU A 233 -27.94 -4.41 9.17
C GLU A 233 -27.34 -3.68 10.38
N ARG A 234 -26.25 -2.93 10.18
CA ARG A 234 -25.60 -2.22 11.29
C ARG A 234 -26.41 -1.06 11.84
N LEU A 235 -27.17 -0.35 11.00
CA LEU A 235 -28.11 0.67 11.49
C LEU A 235 -29.25 0.05 12.29
N GLY A 236 -29.73 -1.13 11.89
CA GLY A 236 -30.70 -1.92 12.64
C GLY A 236 -30.18 -2.29 14.03
N LEU A 237 -28.94 -2.77 14.12
CA LEU A 237 -28.29 -3.10 15.40
C LEU A 237 -28.16 -1.86 16.30
N VAL A 238 -27.78 -0.71 15.75
CA VAL A 238 -27.69 0.54 16.52
C VAL A 238 -29.07 0.98 17.02
N ALA A 239 -30.11 0.87 16.20
CA ALA A 239 -31.47 1.21 16.60
C ALA A 239 -31.97 0.32 17.76
N GLN A 240 -31.67 -0.99 17.71
CA GLN A 240 -31.98 -1.93 18.79
C GLN A 240 -31.25 -1.59 20.09
N LEU A 241 -29.94 -1.31 20.01
CA LEU A 241 -29.16 -0.91 21.18
C LEU A 241 -29.69 0.39 21.81
N LEU A 242 -30.11 1.36 20.99
CA LEU A 242 -30.70 2.61 21.49
C LEU A 242 -32.07 2.39 22.11
N SER A 243 -32.91 1.50 21.57
CA SER A 243 -34.18 1.16 22.19
C SER A 243 -33.99 0.50 23.55
N ASP A 244 -33.02 -0.40 23.67
CA ASP A 244 -32.72 -1.10 24.92
C ASP A 244 -32.20 -0.13 26.00
N LEU A 245 -31.36 0.83 25.62
CA LEU A 245 -30.88 1.89 26.52
C LEU A 245 -31.99 2.84 26.97
N SER A 246 -33.01 3.09 26.14
CA SER A 246 -34.14 3.97 26.48
C SER A 246 -35.16 3.33 27.44
N GLN A 247 -35.05 2.02 27.70
CA GLN A 247 -35.90 1.28 28.63
C GLN A 247 -35.31 1.19 30.06
N PHE A 248 -34.11 1.72 30.28
CA PHE A 248 -33.46 1.91 31.58
C PHE A 248 -33.52 3.38 32.02
#